data_AF-A0A0Q5EYX3-F1
#
_entry.id   AF-A0A0Q5EYX3-F1
#
_cell.length_a   1.000
_cell.length_b   1.000
_cell.length_c   1.000
_cell.angle_alpha   90.00
_cell.angle_beta   90.00
_cell.angle_gamma   90.00
#
_symmetry.space_group_name_H-M   'P 1'
#
loop_
_entity.id
_entity.type
_entity.pdbx_description
1 polymer ?
#
loop_
_entity_poly.entity_id
_entity_poly.type
_entity_poly.pdbx_seq_one_letter_code
_entity_poly.pdbx_strand_id
1 'polypeptide(L)'
;MTTPQLFTRELPSVRLGASGSAIDLDRCDGTFTEMVDYRQREVPPVWAAHNNCGGDTILPWKEGQRFLVGDEEYEVVEVRLLPKYTATPKDLLGMKGELALQTCLYGEPLMSFVGATSVRVLAEE
;
A
#
# COMPACT_ATOMS: atom_id res chain seq x y z
N MET A 1 20.93 -32.87 17.72
CA MET A 1 20.22 -32.84 16.42
C MET A 1 19.13 -31.79 16.56
N THR A 2 19.33 -30.62 15.96
CA THR A 2 18.38 -29.50 16.08
C THR A 2 17.45 -29.53 14.87
N THR A 3 16.19 -29.84 15.10
CA THR A 3 15.13 -29.76 14.10
C THR A 3 15.04 -28.33 13.57
N PRO A 4 15.10 -28.08 12.24
CA PRO A 4 14.84 -26.75 11.72
C PRO A 4 13.35 -26.42 11.96
N GLN A 5 13.09 -25.37 12.75
CA GLN A 5 11.76 -24.76 12.78
C GLN A 5 11.49 -24.20 11.39
N LEU A 6 10.51 -24.77 10.70
CA LEU A 6 9.89 -24.17 9.54
C LEU A 6 9.18 -22.90 10.04
N PHE A 7 9.85 -21.75 9.92
CA PHE A 7 9.18 -20.46 10.00
C PHE A 7 8.24 -20.38 8.80
N THR A 8 6.97 -20.73 8.99
CA THR A 8 5.91 -20.24 8.11
C THR A 8 5.87 -18.73 8.30
N ARG A 9 6.63 -18.00 7.48
CA ARG A 9 6.67 -16.55 7.53
C ARG A 9 5.31 -16.06 7.05
N GLU A 10 4.39 -15.82 7.98
CA GLU A 10 3.09 -15.25 7.68
C GLU A 10 3.32 -13.91 6.96
N LEU A 11 2.76 -13.77 5.76
CA LEU A 11 2.86 -12.53 5.00
C LEU A 11 2.15 -11.41 5.78
N PRO A 12 2.69 -10.18 5.79
CA PRO A 12 1.97 -9.06 6.39
C PRO A 12 0.64 -8.87 5.66
N SER A 13 -0.40 -8.47 6.39
CA SER A 13 -1.73 -8.24 5.83
C SER A 13 -2.11 -6.76 5.86
N VAL A 14 -2.83 -6.35 4.83
CA VAL A 14 -3.41 -5.02 4.67
C VAL A 14 -4.91 -5.17 4.49
N ARG A 15 -5.68 -4.30 5.15
CA ARG A 15 -7.14 -4.26 5.04
C ARG A 15 -7.53 -3.03 4.25
N LEU A 16 -8.19 -3.23 3.12
CA LEU A 16 -8.78 -2.12 2.35
C LEU A 16 -10.17 -1.80 2.90
N GLY A 17 -10.48 -0.50 3.02
CA GLY A 17 -11.68 0.04 3.62
C GLY A 17 -12.67 0.60 2.59
N ALA A 18 -13.42 1.62 2.99
CA ALA A 18 -14.32 2.34 2.08
C ALA A 18 -13.55 3.39 1.24
N SER A 19 -14.17 3.86 0.17
CA SER A 19 -13.71 5.05 -0.54
C SER A 19 -14.19 6.32 0.15
N GLY A 20 -13.33 7.34 0.21
CA GLY A 20 -13.63 8.57 0.92
C GLY A 20 -12.58 9.66 0.78
N SER A 21 -12.65 10.60 1.72
CA SER A 21 -11.76 11.75 1.82
C SER A 21 -10.86 11.66 3.05
N ALA A 22 -10.12 12.73 3.36
CA ALA A 22 -9.35 12.84 4.59
C ALA A 22 -10.18 12.58 5.87
N ILE A 23 -11.48 12.94 5.86
CA ILE A 23 -12.38 12.70 7.00
C ILE A 23 -12.57 11.20 7.26
N ASP A 24 -12.61 10.39 6.20
CA ASP A 24 -12.75 8.94 6.33
C ASP A 24 -11.43 8.31 6.77
N LEU A 25 -10.30 8.81 6.25
CA LEU A 25 -8.95 8.44 6.68
C LEU A 25 -8.72 8.69 8.19
N ASP A 26 -9.25 9.80 8.72
CA ASP A 26 -9.13 10.19 10.13
C ASP A 26 -9.86 9.23 11.10
N ARG A 27 -10.67 8.29 10.60
CA ARG A 27 -11.32 7.27 11.45
C ARG A 27 -10.32 6.33 12.11
N CYS A 28 -9.12 6.15 11.53
CA CYS A 28 -8.04 5.36 12.12
C CYS A 28 -8.49 3.95 12.57
N ASP A 29 -9.27 3.26 11.74
CA ASP A 29 -9.92 1.98 12.09
C ASP A 29 -9.10 0.73 11.72
N GLY A 30 -7.84 0.92 11.31
CA GLY A 30 -6.96 -0.16 10.86
C GLY A 30 -7.15 -0.55 9.39
N THR A 31 -7.98 0.17 8.63
CA THR A 31 -8.12 -0.01 7.18
C THR A 31 -7.42 1.11 6.40
N PHE A 32 -7.04 0.81 5.16
CA PHE A 32 -6.64 1.82 4.19
C PHE A 32 -7.89 2.31 3.48
N THR A 33 -8.13 3.62 3.50
CA THR A 33 -9.25 4.29 2.81
C THR A 33 -8.88 4.56 1.36
N GLU A 34 -9.74 4.24 0.39
CA GLU A 34 -9.50 4.64 -1.00
C GLU A 34 -9.73 6.15 -1.14
N MET A 35 -8.69 6.88 -1.50
CA MET A 35 -8.71 8.32 -1.56
C MET A 35 -9.25 8.79 -2.91
N VAL A 36 -10.50 9.27 -2.91
CA VAL A 36 -11.19 9.65 -4.16
C VAL A 36 -10.50 10.78 -4.93
N ASP A 37 -9.76 11.64 -4.23
CA ASP A 37 -9.01 12.78 -4.79
C ASP A 37 -7.88 12.34 -5.73
N TYR A 38 -7.41 11.09 -5.62
CA TYR A 38 -6.39 10.52 -6.49
C TYR A 38 -6.97 9.75 -7.69
N ARG A 39 -8.29 9.61 -7.83
CA ARG A 39 -8.91 8.83 -8.92
C ARG A 39 -8.67 9.49 -10.28
N GLN A 40 -7.78 8.89 -11.08
CA GLN A 40 -7.46 9.35 -12.43
C GLN A 40 -7.16 8.14 -13.31
N ARG A 41 -7.39 8.24 -14.63
CA ARG A 41 -7.25 7.11 -15.56
C ARG A 41 -5.87 6.44 -15.54
N GLU A 42 -4.81 7.20 -15.28
CA GLU A 42 -3.41 6.76 -15.35
C GLU A 42 -2.75 6.66 -13.95
N VAL A 43 -3.55 6.71 -12.89
CA VAL A 43 -3.12 6.57 -11.51
C VAL A 43 -3.86 5.36 -10.92
N PRO A 44 -3.17 4.33 -10.40
CA PRO A 44 -3.84 3.23 -9.74
C PRO A 44 -4.65 3.74 -8.54
N PRO A 45 -5.74 3.07 -8.14
CA PRO A 45 -6.48 3.42 -6.93
C PRO A 45 -5.53 3.56 -5.73
N VAL A 46 -5.53 4.74 -5.11
CA VAL A 46 -4.68 5.06 -3.96
C VAL A 46 -5.46 4.77 -2.69
N TRP A 47 -4.91 3.90 -1.86
CA TRP A 47 -5.44 3.49 -0.58
C TRP A 47 -4.53 4.03 0.51
N ALA A 48 -5.04 4.87 1.40
CA ALA A 48 -4.28 5.57 2.41
C ALA A 48 -4.61 5.10 3.82
N ALA A 49 -3.59 4.99 4.67
CA ALA A 49 -3.76 4.90 6.11
C ALA A 49 -2.79 5.86 6.78
N HIS A 50 -3.21 6.50 7.87
CA HIS A 50 -2.27 7.25 8.71
C HIS A 50 -1.22 6.29 9.27
N ASN A 51 -0.02 6.83 9.43
CA ASN A 51 0.96 6.20 10.30
C ASN A 51 0.38 6.10 11.72
N ASN A 52 0.69 5.03 12.44
CA ASN A 52 0.08 4.60 13.70
C ASN A 52 -1.38 4.13 13.64
N CYS A 53 -2.00 4.09 12.45
CA CYS A 53 -3.35 3.56 12.20
C CYS A 53 -3.35 2.32 11.29
N GLY A 54 -2.19 1.68 11.12
CA GLY A 54 -1.98 0.57 10.19
C GLY A 54 -1.08 0.93 8.99
N GLY A 55 -0.90 2.22 8.70
CA GLY A 55 -0.03 2.69 7.61
C GLY A 55 1.44 2.33 7.80
N ASP A 56 1.91 2.12 9.03
CA ASP A 56 3.33 1.85 9.32
C ASP A 56 3.82 0.54 8.73
N THR A 57 2.89 -0.39 8.49
CA THR A 57 3.22 -1.71 7.96
C THR A 57 3.93 -1.63 6.62
N ILE A 58 3.65 -0.60 5.81
CA ILE A 58 4.20 -0.47 4.45
C ILE A 58 5.53 0.30 4.40
N LEU A 59 5.89 1.02 5.47
CA LEU A 59 7.10 1.85 5.52
C LEU A 59 8.41 1.07 5.26
N PRO A 60 8.61 -0.16 5.78
CA PRO A 60 9.84 -0.90 5.53
C PRO A 60 9.85 -1.66 4.19
N TRP A 61 8.75 -1.63 3.42
CA TRP A 61 8.61 -2.46 2.22
C TRP A 61 9.47 -1.95 1.06
N LYS A 62 9.88 -2.90 0.22
CA LYS A 62 10.68 -2.69 -0.98
C LYS A 62 10.06 -3.51 -2.11
N GLU A 63 10.46 -3.24 -3.34
CA GLU A 63 10.12 -4.08 -4.50
C GLU A 63 10.42 -5.56 -4.21
N GLY A 64 9.48 -6.44 -4.57
CA GLY A 64 9.50 -7.87 -4.28
C GLY A 64 8.93 -8.28 -2.91
N GLN A 65 8.58 -7.32 -2.03
CA GLN A 65 7.86 -7.65 -0.79
C GLN A 65 6.46 -8.17 -1.11
N ARG A 66 6.10 -9.32 -0.53
CA ARG A 66 4.76 -9.91 -0.64
C ARG A 66 3.90 -9.62 0.57
N PHE A 67 2.61 -9.47 0.37
CA PHE A 67 1.64 -9.18 1.41
C PHE A 67 0.25 -9.67 1.01
N LEU A 68 -0.67 -9.73 1.97
CA LEU A 68 -2.06 -10.13 1.74
C LEU A 68 -3.00 -8.94 1.76
N VAL A 69 -3.97 -8.95 0.85
CA VAL A 69 -5.15 -8.10 0.88
C VAL A 69 -6.38 -9.01 0.92
N GLY A 70 -6.97 -9.18 2.11
CA GLY A 70 -7.92 -10.27 2.33
C GLY A 70 -7.24 -11.62 2.10
N ASP A 71 -7.78 -12.41 1.17
CA ASP A 71 -7.22 -13.72 0.78
C ASP A 71 -6.32 -13.66 -0.46
N GLU A 72 -6.15 -12.48 -1.09
CA GLU A 72 -5.32 -12.31 -2.28
C GLU A 72 -3.89 -11.90 -1.93
N GLU A 73 -2.90 -12.55 -2.56
CA GLU A 73 -1.48 -12.19 -2.45
C GLU A 73 -1.11 -11.09 -3.45
N TYR A 74 -0.39 -10.09 -2.96
CA TYR A 74 0.15 -8.98 -3.73
C TYR A 74 1.66 -8.89 -3.56
N GLU A 75 2.33 -8.39 -4.59
CA GLU A 75 3.76 -8.08 -4.57
C GLU A 75 3.98 -6.60 -4.84
N VAL A 76 4.87 -5.98 -4.07
CA VAL A 76 5.31 -4.60 -4.28
C VAL A 76 6.14 -4.53 -5.56
N VAL A 77 5.71 -3.71 -6.51
CA VAL A 77 6.36 -3.52 -7.81
C VAL A 77 7.00 -2.14 -7.97
N GLU A 78 6.68 -1.20 -7.07
CA GLU A 78 7.27 0.13 -7.03
C GLU A 78 7.14 0.73 -5.63
N VAL A 79 8.15 1.48 -5.20
CA VAL A 79 8.04 2.39 -4.03
C VAL A 79 8.46 3.79 -4.46
N ARG A 80 7.59 4.76 -4.23
CA ARG A 80 7.81 6.17 -4.59
C ARG A 80 7.64 7.06 -3.36
N LEU A 81 8.65 7.87 -3.07
CA LEU A 81 8.59 8.88 -2.02
C LEU A 81 8.24 10.23 -2.63
N LEU A 82 7.21 10.88 -2.10
CA LEU A 82 6.75 12.18 -2.59
C LEU A 82 6.64 13.22 -1.45
N PRO A 83 6.89 14.51 -1.71
CA PRO A 83 6.74 15.56 -0.69
C PRO A 83 5.30 15.70 -0.20
N LYS A 84 5.08 15.64 1.11
CA LYS A 84 3.74 15.65 1.73
C LYS A 84 2.88 16.86 1.35
N TYR A 85 3.48 18.04 1.25
CA TYR A 85 2.76 19.30 1.13
C TYR A 85 2.65 19.85 -0.29
N THR A 86 3.44 19.31 -1.23
CA THR A 86 3.54 19.85 -2.59
C THR A 86 3.27 18.80 -3.67
N ALA A 87 3.26 17.51 -3.32
CA ALA A 87 2.89 16.47 -4.27
C ALA A 87 1.41 16.60 -4.64
N THR A 88 1.15 16.33 -5.91
CA THR A 88 -0.16 16.32 -6.52
C THR A 88 -0.42 14.92 -7.08
N PRO A 89 -1.68 14.57 -7.39
CA PRO A 89 -1.95 13.31 -8.08
C PRO A 89 -1.20 13.13 -9.41
N LYS A 90 -0.78 14.22 -10.08
CA LYS A 90 0.03 14.13 -11.31
C LYS A 90 1.40 13.50 -11.08
N ASP A 91 1.93 13.60 -9.87
CA ASP A 91 3.21 13.00 -9.48
C ASP A 91 3.11 11.47 -9.35
N LEU A 92 1.90 10.92 -9.43
CA LEU A 92 1.63 9.47 -9.45
C LEU A 92 1.35 8.93 -10.86
N LEU A 93 1.36 9.77 -11.90
CA LEU A 93 1.20 9.30 -13.27
C LEU A 93 2.27 8.25 -13.59
N GLY A 94 1.83 7.15 -14.20
CA GLY A 94 2.69 6.03 -14.56
C GLY A 94 3.20 5.21 -13.37
N MET A 95 2.64 5.39 -12.16
CA MET A 95 2.91 4.49 -11.04
C MET A 95 2.45 3.07 -11.37
N LYS A 96 3.31 2.10 -11.12
CA LYS A 96 3.06 0.69 -11.41
C LYS A 96 2.17 0.03 -10.36
N GLY A 97 1.51 -1.05 -10.78
CA GLY A 97 0.64 -1.87 -9.93
C GLY A 97 -0.84 -1.65 -10.22
N GLU A 98 -1.65 -2.55 -9.68
CA GLU A 98 -3.10 -2.51 -9.73
C GLU A 98 -3.68 -1.60 -8.66
N LEU A 99 -2.94 -1.40 -7.56
CA LEU A 99 -3.27 -0.48 -6.47
C LEU A 99 -2.00 0.19 -5.94
N ALA A 100 -2.18 1.31 -5.25
CA ALA A 100 -1.12 1.99 -4.51
C ALA A 100 -1.51 2.14 -3.04
N LEU A 101 -0.65 1.71 -2.12
CA LEU A 101 -0.80 1.98 -0.69
C LEU A 101 -0.05 3.26 -0.32
N GLN A 102 -0.62 4.08 0.57
CA GLN A 102 -0.07 5.37 0.95
C GLN A 102 -0.02 5.52 2.47
N THR A 103 1.10 6.05 2.96
CA THR A 103 1.26 6.50 4.36
C THR A 103 2.27 7.64 4.45
N CYS A 104 2.28 8.39 5.56
CA CYS A 104 3.29 9.40 5.86
C CYS A 104 4.53 8.76 6.53
N LEU A 105 5.72 9.31 6.27
CA LEU A 105 6.90 8.99 7.07
C LEU A 105 6.85 9.75 8.40
N TYR A 106 7.25 9.09 9.49
CA TYR A 106 7.27 9.71 10.82
C TYR A 106 8.30 10.85 10.89
N GLY A 107 7.82 12.06 11.22
CA GLY A 107 8.70 13.23 11.43
C GLY A 107 9.33 13.79 10.15
N GLU A 108 9.01 13.24 8.99
CA GLU A 108 9.56 13.67 7.70
C GLU A 108 8.49 14.34 6.83
N PRO A 109 8.86 15.34 5.99
CA PRO A 109 7.94 15.97 5.06
C PRO A 109 7.68 15.11 3.81
N LEU A 110 7.67 13.78 3.96
CA LEU A 110 7.56 12.79 2.89
C LEU A 110 6.40 11.84 3.12
N MET A 111 5.83 11.35 2.03
CA MET A 111 4.85 10.28 1.98
C MET A 111 5.40 9.13 1.14
N SER A 112 5.12 7.90 1.56
CA SER A 112 5.44 6.70 0.81
C SER A 112 4.22 6.23 0.04
N PHE A 113 4.42 5.97 -1.24
CA PHE A 113 3.45 5.36 -2.14
C PHE A 113 4.03 4.01 -2.60
N VAL A 114 3.31 2.93 -2.33
CA VAL A 114 3.74 1.55 -2.60
C VAL A 114 2.81 0.95 -3.64
N GLY A 115 3.31 0.81 -4.86
CA GLY A 115 2.59 0.18 -5.97
C GLY A 115 2.63 -1.32 -5.82
N ALA A 116 1.48 -1.98 -5.96
CA ALA A 116 1.37 -3.41 -5.79
C ALA A 116 0.54 -4.05 -6.90
N THR A 117 0.94 -5.24 -7.32
CA THR A 117 0.21 -6.04 -8.32
C THR A 117 -0.19 -7.36 -7.69
N SER A 118 -1.32 -7.93 -8.12
CA SER A 118 -1.75 -9.23 -7.64
C SER A 118 -0.78 -10.30 -8.14
N VAL A 119 -0.38 -11.21 -7.25
CA VAL A 119 0.48 -12.36 -7.58
C VAL A 119 -0.36 -13.50 -8.13
N ARG A 120 -1.57 -13.23 -8.66
CA ARG A 120 -2.41 -14.23 -9.33
C ARG A 120 -1.51 -15.11 -10.18
N VAL A 121 -1.45 -16.39 -9.80
CA VAL A 121 -0.84 -17.41 -10.64
C VAL A 121 -1.63 -17.31 -11.93
N LEU A 122 -1.00 -16.79 -12.98
CA LEU A 122 -1.54 -16.94 -14.32
C LEU A 122 -1.59 -18.46 -14.51
N ALA A 123 -2.79 -19.02 -14.34
CA ALA A 123 -3.08 -20.30 -14.95
C ALA A 123 -2.94 -20.01 -16.45
N GLU A 124 -1.79 -20.38 -16.99
CA GLU A 124 -1.58 -20.44 -18.43
C GLU A 124 -2.65 -21.40 -18.95
N GLU A 125 -3.67 -20.87 -19.63
CA GLU A 125 -4.63 -21.64 -20.43
C GLU A 125 -4.02 -22.02 -21.79
#